data_AF-A0A920FA45-F1
#
_entry.id   AF-A0A920FA45-F1
#
_cell.length_a   1.000
_cell.length_b   1.000
_cell.length_c   1.000
_cell.angle_alpha   90.00
_cell.angle_beta   90.00
_cell.angle_gamma   90.00
#
_symmetry.space_group_name_H-M   'P 1'
#
loop_
_entity.id
_entity.type
_entity.pdbx_description
1 polymer ?
#
loop_
_entity_poly.entity_id
_entity_poly.type
_entity_poly.pdbx_seq_one_letter_code
_entity_poly.pdbx_strand_id
1 'polypeptide(L)'
;MLDEQKVLKDKTVHRVVFNEITKPAILEAMSNPRDVDQDLVDAYFARRALDYLVGFNLSPVLWRKLPGSRSAGRVQSVALRLITEREAEIEIFKPQEFWTIDTKLITNKAESFSARLTHIEGKRLDKFGLKNETEALKAVALIENSNFSVSKIDRKRVKRNPQPPFTTSTLQQEASRKLNFGASRTMQLAQRLYEGIEMGGDTVGLITYMRTDGVQMSQEAINAARQVIKAQFGGNFVPDQQRIYKTKAKTRRRLAKLFAQLI
;
A
#
# COMPACT_ATOMS: atom_id res chain seq x y z
N MET A 1 -25.85 -26.38 -4.57
CA MET A 1 -26.62 -26.05 -3.35
C MET A 1 -28.11 -25.82 -3.64
N LEU A 2 -28.52 -24.84 -4.46
CA LEU A 2 -29.96 -24.64 -4.78
C LEU A 2 -30.51 -25.66 -5.81
N ASP A 3 -29.72 -26.06 -6.81
CA ASP A 3 -30.08 -27.15 -7.73
C ASP A 3 -30.10 -28.51 -7.02
N GLU A 4 -29.14 -28.75 -6.12
CA GLU A 4 -29.08 -29.96 -5.28
C GLU A 4 -30.28 -30.05 -4.33
N GLN A 5 -30.80 -28.90 -3.88
CA GLN A 5 -32.04 -28.80 -3.09
C GLN A 5 -33.31 -28.90 -3.97
N LYS A 6 -33.17 -29.01 -5.30
CA LYS A 6 -34.28 -29.07 -6.29
C LYS A 6 -35.27 -27.91 -6.21
N VAL A 7 -34.88 -26.77 -5.63
CA VAL A 7 -35.76 -25.59 -5.43
C VAL A 7 -35.79 -24.63 -6.63
N LEU A 8 -35.00 -24.91 -7.67
CA LEU A 8 -34.86 -24.06 -8.86
C LEU A 8 -35.68 -24.54 -10.06
N LYS A 9 -36.52 -25.57 -9.90
CA LYS A 9 -37.32 -26.11 -11.01
C LYS A 9 -38.14 -24.97 -11.64
N ASP A 10 -37.88 -24.73 -12.92
CA ASP A 10 -38.52 -23.72 -13.79
C ASP A 10 -38.21 -22.24 -13.47
N LYS A 11 -37.13 -21.93 -12.72
CA LYS A 11 -36.72 -20.55 -12.43
C LYS A 11 -35.39 -20.18 -13.09
N THR A 12 -35.40 -19.12 -13.89
CA THR A 12 -34.17 -18.52 -14.42
C THR A 12 -33.45 -17.74 -13.32
N VAL A 13 -32.19 -18.06 -13.08
CA VAL A 13 -31.35 -17.41 -12.07
C VAL A 13 -30.42 -16.41 -12.75
N HIS A 14 -30.39 -15.19 -12.22
CA HIS A 14 -29.49 -14.14 -12.67
C HIS A 14 -28.60 -13.64 -11.53
N ARG A 15 -27.42 -13.14 -11.88
CA ARG A 15 -26.47 -12.55 -10.94
C ARG A 15 -26.44 -11.04 -11.09
N VAL A 16 -26.81 -10.33 -10.03
CA VAL A 16 -26.68 -8.87 -9.92
C VAL A 16 -25.32 -8.50 -9.35
N VAL A 17 -24.64 -7.50 -9.91
CA VAL A 17 -23.35 -7.00 -9.42
C VAL A 17 -23.32 -5.48 -9.40
N PHE A 18 -22.83 -4.92 -8.30
CA PHE A 18 -22.65 -3.49 -8.08
C PHE A 18 -21.38 -3.26 -7.26
N ASN A 19 -20.76 -2.08 -7.42
CA ASN A 19 -19.53 -1.70 -6.73
C ASN A 19 -19.78 -0.74 -5.55
N GLU A 20 -21.01 -0.30 -5.37
CA GLU A 20 -21.46 0.61 -4.31
C GLU A 20 -22.93 0.34 -3.99
N ILE A 21 -23.32 0.62 -2.75
CA ILE A 21 -24.70 0.42 -2.28
C ILE A 21 -25.40 1.78 -2.30
N THR A 22 -25.76 2.22 -3.49
CA THR A 22 -26.53 3.45 -3.74
C THR A 22 -27.81 3.10 -4.52
N LYS A 23 -28.89 3.88 -4.33
CA LYS A 23 -30.15 3.65 -5.06
C LYS A 23 -29.95 3.59 -6.59
N PRO A 24 -29.20 4.51 -7.23
CA PRO A 24 -28.92 4.43 -8.67
C PRO A 24 -28.16 3.16 -9.05
N ALA A 25 -27.09 2.81 -8.35
CA ALA A 25 -26.27 1.64 -8.67
C ALA A 25 -27.05 0.32 -8.53
N ILE A 26 -27.92 0.21 -7.52
CA ILE A 26 -28.78 -0.97 -7.33
C ILE A 26 -29.81 -1.08 -8.46
N LEU A 27 -30.48 0.02 -8.83
CA LEU A 27 -31.45 0.03 -9.93
C LEU A 27 -30.80 -0.33 -11.27
N GLU A 28 -29.62 0.23 -11.54
CA GLU A 28 -28.83 -0.09 -12.75
C GLU A 28 -28.46 -1.58 -12.77
N ALA A 29 -27.95 -2.11 -11.66
CA ALA A 29 -27.56 -3.52 -11.55
C ALA A 29 -28.74 -4.49 -11.68
N MET A 30 -29.92 -4.11 -11.16
CA MET A 30 -31.16 -4.88 -11.32
C MET A 30 -31.68 -4.84 -12.78
N SER A 31 -31.49 -3.73 -13.48
CA SER A 31 -31.88 -3.61 -14.89
C SER A 31 -30.94 -4.34 -15.85
N ASN A 32 -29.70 -4.56 -15.45
CA ASN A 32 -28.67 -5.23 -16.24
C ASN A 32 -28.08 -6.44 -15.48
N PRO A 33 -28.89 -7.49 -15.22
CA PRO A 33 -28.38 -8.71 -14.64
C PRO A 33 -27.37 -9.37 -15.59
N ARG A 34 -26.40 -10.08 -15.01
CA ARG A 34 -25.47 -10.92 -15.77
C ARG A 34 -25.64 -12.39 -15.41
N ASP A 35 -25.10 -13.26 -16.25
CA ASP A 35 -24.99 -14.67 -15.92
C ASP A 35 -23.92 -14.91 -14.86
N VAL A 36 -23.97 -16.09 -14.24
CA VAL A 36 -22.90 -16.56 -13.37
C VAL A 36 -21.68 -16.83 -14.23
N ASP A 37 -20.59 -16.15 -13.91
CA ASP A 37 -19.30 -16.34 -14.57
C ASP A 37 -18.65 -17.63 -14.05
N GLN A 38 -18.71 -18.70 -14.86
CA GLN A 38 -18.21 -20.02 -14.48
C GLN A 38 -16.69 -20.02 -14.30
N ASP A 39 -15.94 -19.25 -15.08
CA ASP A 39 -14.47 -19.16 -14.94
C ASP A 39 -14.09 -18.61 -13.55
N LEU A 40 -14.84 -17.63 -13.03
CA LEU A 40 -14.63 -17.12 -11.67
C LEU A 40 -14.96 -18.14 -10.58
N VAL A 41 -16.00 -18.96 -10.80
CA VAL A 41 -16.39 -20.04 -9.89
C VAL A 41 -15.32 -21.13 -9.88
N ASP A 42 -14.85 -21.57 -11.04
CA ASP A 42 -13.82 -22.60 -11.18
C ASP A 42 -12.48 -22.12 -10.60
N ALA A 43 -12.12 -20.85 -10.81
CA ALA A 43 -10.94 -20.26 -10.19
C ALA A 43 -11.02 -20.27 -8.66
N TYR A 44 -12.20 -20.02 -8.09
CA TYR A 44 -12.43 -20.12 -6.64
C TYR A 44 -12.27 -21.56 -6.15
N PHE A 45 -12.88 -22.54 -6.83
CA PHE A 45 -12.76 -23.95 -6.45
C PHE A 45 -11.33 -24.48 -6.59
N ALA A 46 -10.63 -24.14 -7.67
CA ALA A 46 -9.23 -24.52 -7.87
C ALA A 46 -8.34 -24.00 -6.74
N ARG A 47 -8.53 -22.73 -6.34
CA ARG A 47 -7.80 -22.15 -5.19
C ARG A 47 -8.11 -22.90 -3.90
N ARG A 48 -9.39 -23.18 -3.64
CA ARG A 48 -9.83 -23.90 -2.43
C ARG A 48 -9.23 -25.32 -2.38
N ALA A 49 -9.27 -26.04 -3.48
CA ALA A 49 -8.69 -27.37 -3.61
C ALA A 49 -7.18 -27.34 -3.36
N LEU A 50 -6.48 -26.38 -3.96
CA LEU A 50 -5.04 -26.22 -3.75
C LEU A 50 -4.68 -25.91 -2.29
N ASP A 51 -5.36 -24.94 -1.68
CA ASP A 51 -5.10 -24.56 -0.29
C ASP A 51 -5.39 -25.75 0.66
N TYR A 52 -6.41 -26.56 0.36
CA TYR A 52 -6.73 -27.81 1.08
C TYR A 52 -5.64 -28.87 0.90
N LEU A 53 -5.21 -29.15 -0.34
CA LEU A 53 -4.17 -30.15 -0.63
C LEU A 53 -2.84 -29.82 0.07
N VAL A 54 -2.43 -28.55 0.05
CA VAL A 54 -1.21 -28.10 0.73
C VAL A 54 -1.35 -28.29 2.25
N GLY A 55 -2.47 -27.86 2.82
CA GLY A 55 -2.73 -28.02 4.26
C GLY A 55 -2.74 -29.48 4.70
N PHE A 56 -3.45 -30.34 3.96
CA PHE A 56 -3.58 -31.77 4.27
C PHE A 56 -2.27 -32.54 4.14
N ASN A 57 -1.49 -32.28 3.09
CA ASN A 57 -0.25 -33.02 2.83
C ASN A 57 0.93 -32.55 3.70
N LEU A 58 1.07 -31.24 3.95
CA LEU A 58 2.25 -30.71 4.64
C LEU A 58 2.08 -30.63 6.17
N SER A 59 0.88 -30.42 6.70
CA SER A 59 0.69 -30.29 8.16
C SER A 59 1.15 -31.55 8.93
N PRO A 60 0.87 -32.79 8.48
CA PRO A 60 1.39 -34.00 9.14
C PRO A 60 2.92 -34.12 9.11
N VAL A 61 3.57 -33.58 8.08
CA VAL A 61 5.04 -33.53 8.02
C VAL A 61 5.58 -32.52 9.04
N LEU A 62 4.96 -31.33 9.12
CA LEU A 62 5.33 -30.30 10.09
C LEU A 62 5.19 -30.81 11.53
N TRP A 63 4.08 -31.46 11.88
CA TRP A 63 3.87 -31.97 13.24
C TRP A 63 4.94 -32.99 13.66
N ARG A 64 5.38 -33.84 12.73
CA ARG A 64 6.44 -34.84 12.98
C ARG A 64 7.84 -34.23 13.06
N LYS A 65 8.13 -33.18 12.30
CA LYS A 65 9.48 -32.59 12.18
C LYS A 65 9.71 -31.36 13.06
N LEU A 66 8.64 -30.66 13.42
CA LEU A 66 8.63 -29.42 14.20
C LEU A 66 7.50 -29.50 15.25
N PRO A 67 7.77 -30.12 16.41
CA PRO A 67 6.80 -30.20 17.50
C PRO A 67 6.31 -28.80 17.91
N GLY A 68 4.99 -28.63 18.00
CA GLY A 68 4.35 -27.33 18.31
C GLY A 68 3.91 -26.53 17.09
N SER A 69 4.28 -26.94 15.87
CA SER A 69 3.70 -26.38 14.64
C SER A 69 2.20 -26.71 14.54
N ARG A 70 1.37 -25.75 14.09
CA ARG A 70 -0.09 -25.93 14.02
C ARG A 70 -0.57 -26.33 12.63
N SER A 71 -0.16 -25.61 11.59
CA SER A 71 -0.66 -25.80 10.23
C SER A 71 0.31 -25.31 9.17
N ALA A 72 0.35 -25.98 8.03
CA ALA A 72 0.96 -25.48 6.81
C ALA A 72 -0.04 -24.62 6.01
N GLY A 73 0.40 -23.51 5.44
CA GLY A 73 -0.44 -22.67 4.59
C GLY A 73 0.33 -22.14 3.40
N ARG A 74 -0.14 -22.41 2.18
CA ARG A 74 0.55 -22.06 0.94
C ARG A 74 1.00 -20.59 0.87
N VAL A 75 0.15 -19.65 1.28
CA VAL A 75 0.46 -18.21 1.29
C VAL A 75 1.05 -17.76 2.64
N GLN A 76 0.57 -18.33 3.75
CA GLN A 76 1.00 -17.95 5.09
C GLN A 76 2.48 -18.28 5.32
N SER A 77 2.95 -19.45 4.87
CA SER A 77 4.35 -19.86 5.01
C SER A 77 5.30 -18.95 4.22
N VAL A 78 4.88 -18.45 3.05
CA VAL A 78 5.68 -17.47 2.29
C VAL A 78 5.72 -16.12 3.00
N ALA A 79 4.61 -15.67 3.59
CA ALA A 79 4.59 -14.44 4.36
C ALA A 79 5.47 -14.53 5.61
N LEU A 80 5.41 -15.66 6.34
CA LEU A 80 6.29 -15.93 7.48
C LEU A 80 7.77 -15.93 7.05
N ARG A 81 8.08 -16.56 5.91
CA ARG A 81 9.44 -16.60 5.35
C ARG A 81 10.01 -15.20 5.15
N LEU A 82 9.24 -14.25 4.61
CA LEU A 82 9.70 -12.86 4.43
C LEU A 82 10.08 -12.18 5.75
N ILE A 83 9.34 -12.48 6.82
CA ILE A 83 9.62 -11.94 8.16
C ILE A 83 10.88 -12.60 8.72
N THR A 84 10.99 -13.93 8.64
CA THR A 84 12.17 -14.65 9.15
C THR A 84 13.45 -14.31 8.39
N GLU A 85 13.37 -14.08 7.07
CA GLU A 85 14.52 -13.62 6.29
C GLU A 85 14.97 -12.22 6.73
N ARG A 86 14.02 -11.30 6.98
CA ARG A 86 14.35 -9.98 7.54
C ARG A 86 14.94 -10.06 8.95
N GLU A 87 14.44 -10.96 9.79
CA GLU A 87 14.99 -11.15 11.13
C GLU A 87 16.42 -11.70 11.06
N ALA A 88 16.67 -12.70 10.20
CA ALA A 88 18.01 -13.23 9.96
C ALA A 88 18.98 -12.15 9.43
N GLU A 89 18.52 -11.26 8.55
CA GLU A 89 19.30 -10.08 8.10
C GLU A 89 19.68 -9.16 9.28
N ILE A 90 18.78 -8.98 10.26
CA ILE A 90 19.01 -8.17 11.46
C ILE A 90 19.99 -8.88 12.41
N GLU A 91 19.85 -10.19 12.61
CA GLU A 91 20.72 -10.98 13.50
C GLU A 91 22.18 -11.00 13.04
N ILE A 92 22.42 -11.11 11.73
CA ILE A 92 23.78 -11.10 11.17
C ILE A 92 24.33 -9.70 10.92
N PHE A 93 23.51 -8.66 11.14
CA PHE A 93 23.94 -7.28 10.93
C PHE A 93 25.06 -6.92 11.91
N LYS A 94 26.23 -6.57 11.37
CA LYS A 94 27.36 -6.08 12.15
C LYS A 94 27.38 -4.55 12.07
N PRO A 95 26.98 -3.82 13.13
CA PRO A 95 27.02 -2.36 13.12
C PRO A 95 28.44 -1.87 12.85
N GLN A 96 28.55 -0.85 12.01
CA GLN A 96 29.81 -0.16 11.76
C GLN A 96 29.66 1.27 12.26
N GLU A 97 30.61 1.67 13.11
CA GLU A 97 30.70 3.04 13.59
C GLU A 97 30.98 3.99 12.43
N PHE A 98 30.26 5.11 12.41
CA PHE A 98 30.56 6.24 11.54
C PHE A 98 30.07 7.52 12.20
N TRP A 99 30.72 8.62 11.86
CA TRP A 99 30.42 9.94 12.39
C TRP A 99 29.97 10.88 11.29
N THR A 100 29.04 11.77 11.63
CA THR A 100 28.66 12.91 10.78
C THR A 100 28.85 14.18 11.56
N ILE A 101 29.36 15.22 10.90
CA ILE A 101 29.58 16.52 11.52
C ILE A 101 28.52 17.50 11.00
N ASP A 102 27.64 17.92 11.89
CA ASP A 102 26.65 18.97 11.64
C ASP A 102 27.14 20.27 12.30
N THR A 103 26.94 21.40 11.62
CA THR A 103 27.32 22.73 12.09
C THR A 103 26.14 23.69 11.94
N LYS A 104 26.07 24.69 12.81
CA LYS A 104 25.11 25.79 12.72
C LYS A 104 25.84 27.03 12.22
N LEU A 105 25.50 27.48 11.03
CA LEU A 105 26.09 28.65 10.39
C LEU A 105 25.14 29.83 10.52
N ILE A 106 25.71 31.04 10.62
CA ILE A 106 24.97 32.30 10.66
C ILE A 106 25.35 33.10 9.42
N THR A 107 24.35 33.57 8.68
CA THR A 107 24.57 34.44 7.52
C THR A 107 24.90 35.87 7.97
N ASN A 108 25.41 36.69 7.06
CA ASN A 108 25.63 38.12 7.31
C ASN A 108 24.34 38.89 7.68
N LYS A 109 23.16 38.29 7.46
CA LYS A 109 21.86 38.84 7.84
C LYS A 109 21.35 38.32 9.20
N ALA A 110 22.23 37.70 9.99
CA ALA A 110 21.90 37.05 11.27
C ALA A 110 20.88 35.90 11.17
N GLU A 111 20.75 35.27 10.00
CA GLU A 111 19.90 34.09 9.83
C GLU A 111 20.71 32.83 10.10
N SER A 112 20.20 31.92 10.93
CA SER A 112 20.89 30.66 11.23
C SER A 112 20.37 29.50 10.39
N PHE A 113 21.26 28.65 9.91
CA PHE A 113 20.90 27.39 9.26
C PHE A 113 21.88 26.27 9.63
N SER A 114 21.41 25.02 9.53
CA SER A 114 22.26 23.85 9.73
C SER A 114 22.91 23.43 8.41
N ALA A 115 24.20 23.10 8.48
CA ALA A 115 24.94 22.50 7.38
C ALA A 115 25.61 21.21 7.87
N ARG A 116 25.83 20.27 6.96
CA ARG A 116 26.54 19.03 7.23
C ARG A 116 27.83 18.99 6.44
N LEU A 117 28.90 18.52 7.05
CA LEU A 117 30.16 18.28 6.36
C LEU A 117 29.96 17.22 5.27
N THR A 118 30.37 17.55 4.04
CA THR A 118 30.25 16.64 2.89
C THR A 118 31.58 16.32 2.24
N HIS A 119 32.58 17.18 2.39
CA HIS A 119 33.90 17.02 1.80
C HIS A 119 34.97 17.46 2.79
N ILE A 120 36.10 16.75 2.81
CA ILE A 120 37.33 17.14 3.52
C ILE A 120 38.44 17.17 2.49
N GLU A 121 39.20 18.27 2.42
CA GLU A 121 40.33 18.43 1.49
C GLU A 121 39.97 18.11 0.02
N GLY A 122 38.77 18.52 -0.41
CA GLY A 122 38.26 18.27 -1.77
C GLY A 122 37.76 16.84 -2.02
N LYS A 123 37.94 15.91 -1.08
CA LYS A 123 37.42 14.54 -1.18
C LYS A 123 36.03 14.45 -0.56
N ARG A 124 35.08 13.89 -1.30
CA ARG A 124 33.73 13.64 -0.81
C ARG A 124 33.76 12.56 0.27
N LEU A 125 33.14 12.85 1.42
CA LEU A 125 32.88 11.85 2.44
C LEU A 125 31.77 10.92 1.96
N ASP A 126 32.06 9.62 1.94
CA ASP A 126 31.03 8.59 1.85
C ASP A 126 30.41 8.34 3.23
N LYS A 127 29.51 7.36 3.31
CA LYS A 127 28.78 7.05 4.56
C LYS A 127 29.72 6.69 5.72
N PHE A 128 30.89 6.12 5.43
CA PHE A 128 31.87 5.66 6.41
C PHE A 128 33.18 6.46 6.36
N GLY A 129 33.10 7.72 5.89
CA GLY A 129 34.28 8.56 5.67
C GLY A 129 34.94 9.04 6.96
N LEU A 130 34.19 9.04 8.07
CA LEU A 130 34.69 9.29 9.43
C LEU A 130 34.37 8.07 10.27
N LYS A 131 35.34 7.21 10.53
CA LYS A 131 35.12 5.87 11.08
C LYS A 131 35.10 5.81 12.60
N ASN A 132 35.65 6.82 13.25
CA ASN A 132 35.82 6.87 14.70
C ASN A 132 35.84 8.33 15.19
N GLU A 133 35.70 8.49 16.51
CA GLU A 133 35.70 9.78 17.18
C GLU A 133 36.97 10.59 16.89
N THR A 134 38.13 9.95 16.82
CA THR A 134 39.41 10.64 16.58
C THR A 134 39.44 11.33 15.21
N GLU A 135 38.98 10.64 14.17
CA GLU A 135 38.84 11.20 12.82
C GLU A 135 37.82 12.34 12.79
N ALA A 136 36.69 12.18 13.51
CA ALA A 136 35.67 13.21 13.60
C ALA A 136 36.19 14.47 14.30
N LEU A 137 36.88 14.35 15.44
CA LEU A 137 37.44 15.48 16.18
C LEU A 137 38.54 16.20 15.39
N LYS A 138 39.36 15.46 14.62
CA LYS A 138 40.32 16.06 13.68
C LYS A 138 39.61 16.91 12.64
N ALA A 139 38.51 16.41 12.06
CA ALA A 139 37.72 17.18 11.10
C ALA A 139 37.06 18.41 11.75
N VAL A 140 36.56 18.30 12.99
CA VAL A 140 36.03 19.46 13.75
C VAL A 140 37.10 20.53 13.95
N ALA A 141 38.31 20.15 14.40
CA ALA A 141 39.41 21.09 14.59
C ALA A 141 39.79 21.82 13.29
N LEU A 142 39.77 21.13 12.14
CA LEU A 142 40.00 21.76 10.84
C LEU A 142 38.90 22.78 10.50
N ILE A 143 37.64 22.45 10.80
CA ILE A 143 36.46 23.26 10.50
C ILE A 143 36.39 24.51 11.39
N GLU A 144 36.68 24.39 12.69
CA GLU A 144 36.68 25.52 13.63
C GLU A 144 37.73 26.57 13.29
N ASN A 145 38.86 26.15 12.73
CA ASN A 145 39.94 27.02 12.28
C ASN A 145 39.77 27.54 10.83
N SER A 146 38.62 27.28 10.20
CA SER A 146 38.36 27.62 8.80
C SER A 146 37.35 28.77 8.65
N ASN A 147 37.54 29.58 7.61
CA ASN A 147 36.54 30.55 7.17
C ASN A 147 35.54 29.88 6.22
N PHE A 148 34.25 30.19 6.39
CA PHE A 148 33.20 29.66 5.52
C PHE A 148 32.84 30.66 4.43
N SER A 149 32.67 30.16 3.21
CA SER A 149 32.09 30.91 2.11
C SER A 149 31.10 30.05 1.35
N VAL A 150 30.10 30.68 0.73
CA VAL A 150 29.13 29.98 -0.11
C VAL A 150 29.76 29.75 -1.48
N SER A 151 30.05 28.49 -1.80
CA SER A 151 30.63 28.12 -3.09
C SER A 151 29.60 28.02 -4.22
N LYS A 152 28.37 27.60 -3.91
CA LYS A 152 27.30 27.40 -4.90
C LYS A 152 25.92 27.48 -4.26
N ILE A 153 24.98 28.13 -4.95
CA ILE A 153 23.55 28.11 -4.63
C ILE A 153 22.81 27.52 -5.83
N ASP A 154 22.06 26.44 -5.60
CA ASP A 154 21.24 25.80 -6.63
C ASP A 154 19.76 25.90 -6.23
N ARG A 155 18.94 26.51 -7.10
CA ARG A 155 17.50 26.71 -6.87
C ARG A 155 16.71 25.98 -7.93
N LYS A 156 16.02 24.90 -7.53
CA LYS A 156 15.21 24.08 -8.42
C LYS A 156 13.74 24.13 -8.03
N ARG A 157 12.88 24.29 -9.04
CA ARG A 157 11.43 24.14 -8.87
C ARG A 157 11.08 22.65 -8.93
N VAL A 158 10.60 22.10 -7.82
CA VAL A 158 10.17 20.70 -7.74
C VAL A 158 8.64 20.63 -7.73
N LYS A 159 8.07 19.71 -8.51
CA LYS A 159 6.63 19.44 -8.55
C LYS A 159 6.34 18.09 -7.90
N ARG A 160 5.46 18.05 -6.91
CA ARG A 160 4.95 16.81 -6.30
C ARG A 160 3.53 16.56 -6.78
N ASN A 161 3.30 15.40 -7.40
CA ASN A 161 1.96 15.00 -7.82
C ASN A 161 1.19 14.35 -6.66
N PRO A 162 -0.14 14.53 -6.59
CA PRO A 162 -0.99 13.82 -5.63
C PRO A 162 -0.99 12.32 -5.88
N GLN A 163 -1.18 11.56 -4.80
CA GLN A 163 -1.30 10.10 -4.85
C GLN A 163 -2.58 9.68 -5.60
N PRO A 164 -2.62 8.48 -6.18
CA PRO A 164 -3.84 7.92 -6.72
C PRO A 164 -4.90 7.67 -5.64
N PRO A 165 -6.17 7.45 -6.02
CA PRO A 165 -7.20 6.93 -5.13
C PRO A 165 -6.78 5.61 -4.48
N PHE A 166 -7.42 5.31 -3.34
CA PHE A 166 -7.09 4.12 -2.57
C PHE A 166 -7.45 2.81 -3.29
N THR A 167 -6.48 1.92 -3.33
CA THR A 167 -6.67 0.46 -3.47
C THR A 167 -6.77 -0.20 -2.10
N THR A 168 -7.11 -1.48 -2.05
CA THR A 168 -7.10 -2.26 -0.79
C THR A 168 -5.76 -2.13 -0.05
N SER A 169 -4.64 -2.27 -0.76
CA SER A 169 -3.30 -2.29 -0.15
C SER A 169 -2.87 -0.91 0.34
N THR A 170 -3.11 0.13 -0.46
CA THR A 170 -2.74 1.51 -0.10
C THR A 170 -3.61 2.05 1.03
N LEU A 171 -4.89 1.66 1.08
CA LEU A 171 -5.79 1.95 2.21
C LEU A 171 -5.26 1.33 3.51
N GLN A 172 -4.92 0.03 3.49
CA GLN A 172 -4.38 -0.65 4.67
C GLN A 172 -3.05 -0.06 5.14
N GLN A 173 -2.16 0.29 4.21
CA GLN A 173 -0.87 0.92 4.52
C GLN A 173 -1.06 2.31 5.17
N GLU A 174 -1.90 3.17 4.59
CA GLU A 174 -2.14 4.50 5.13
C GLU A 174 -2.93 4.47 6.45
N ALA A 175 -3.87 3.54 6.61
CA ALA A 175 -4.58 3.35 7.88
C ALA A 175 -3.64 2.85 8.99
N SER A 176 -2.71 1.95 8.69
CA SER A 176 -1.67 1.53 9.64
C SER A 176 -0.77 2.71 10.01
N ARG A 177 -0.25 3.44 9.00
CA ARG A 177 0.70 4.53 9.21
C ARG A 177 0.12 5.76 9.92
N LYS A 178 -1.15 6.11 9.64
CA LYS A 178 -1.78 7.35 10.15
C LYS A 178 -2.69 7.12 11.34
N LEU A 179 -3.35 5.96 11.40
CA LEU A 179 -4.39 5.68 12.40
C LEU A 179 -4.01 4.51 13.33
N ASN A 180 -2.85 3.87 13.13
CA ASN A 180 -2.41 2.68 13.86
C ASN A 180 -3.41 1.52 13.77
N PHE A 181 -4.15 1.40 12.65
CA PHE A 181 -5.08 0.30 12.43
C PHE A 181 -4.39 -0.85 11.71
N GLY A 182 -4.40 -2.04 12.34
CA GLY A 182 -4.01 -3.28 11.67
C GLY A 182 -4.95 -3.62 10.51
N ALA A 183 -4.46 -4.41 9.55
CA ALA A 183 -5.20 -4.73 8.32
C ALA A 183 -6.61 -5.30 8.58
N SER A 184 -6.76 -6.17 9.59
CA SER A 184 -8.06 -6.74 9.96
C SER A 184 -9.07 -5.67 10.39
N ARG A 185 -8.67 -4.78 11.31
CA ARG A 185 -9.52 -3.67 11.79
C ARG A 185 -9.92 -2.75 10.64
N THR A 186 -8.97 -2.37 9.79
CA THR A 186 -9.23 -1.53 8.62
C THR A 186 -10.26 -2.16 7.70
N MET A 187 -10.14 -3.46 7.39
CA MET A 187 -11.08 -4.14 6.51
C MET A 187 -12.46 -4.35 7.14
N GLN A 188 -12.55 -4.60 8.44
CA GLN A 188 -13.83 -4.69 9.14
C GLN A 188 -14.58 -3.36 9.13
N LEU A 189 -13.88 -2.25 9.38
CA LEU A 189 -14.48 -0.91 9.31
C LEU A 189 -14.88 -0.56 7.88
N ALA A 190 -14.02 -0.82 6.90
CA ALA A 190 -14.34 -0.58 5.50
C ALA A 190 -15.55 -1.42 5.02
N GLN A 191 -15.68 -2.67 5.49
CA GLN A 191 -16.87 -3.50 5.24
C GLN A 191 -18.14 -2.80 5.74
N ARG A 192 -18.14 -2.30 6.98
CA ARG A 192 -19.29 -1.58 7.56
C ARG A 192 -19.60 -0.30 6.77
N LEU A 193 -18.58 0.45 6.37
CA LEU A 193 -18.77 1.66 5.57
C LEU A 193 -19.34 1.35 4.17
N TYR A 194 -18.99 0.21 3.60
CA TYR A 194 -19.52 -0.25 2.31
C TYR A 194 -20.97 -0.75 2.42
N GLU A 195 -21.25 -1.61 3.41
CA GLU A 195 -22.58 -2.18 3.67
C GLU A 195 -23.58 -1.12 4.13
N GLY A 196 -23.06 -0.08 4.79
CA GLY A 196 -23.78 1.10 5.21
C GLY A 196 -23.81 1.27 6.72
N ILE A 197 -23.96 2.52 7.13
CA ILE A 197 -24.20 2.89 8.52
C ILE A 197 -25.53 3.63 8.62
N GLU A 198 -26.22 3.47 9.74
CA GLU A 198 -27.45 4.22 10.02
C GLU A 198 -27.11 5.70 10.21
N MET A 199 -27.65 6.56 9.34
CA MET A 199 -27.57 8.01 9.48
C MET A 199 -28.91 8.64 9.11
N GLY A 200 -29.49 9.38 10.05
CA GLY A 200 -30.75 10.12 9.80
C GLY A 200 -31.97 9.23 9.54
N GLY A 201 -31.94 7.96 9.97
CA GLY A 201 -33.03 6.99 9.77
C GLY A 201 -32.86 6.07 8.56
N ASP A 202 -31.87 6.34 7.69
CA ASP A 202 -31.58 5.54 6.51
C ASP A 202 -30.20 4.86 6.62
N THR A 203 -30.08 3.65 6.06
CA THR A 203 -28.79 2.95 5.92
C THR A 203 -28.08 3.42 4.64
N VAL A 204 -26.96 4.12 4.80
CA VAL A 204 -26.22 4.73 3.68
C VAL A 204 -24.85 4.09 3.52
N GLY A 205 -24.55 3.56 2.34
CA GLY A 205 -23.20 3.14 1.92
C GLY A 205 -22.31 4.35 1.69
N LEU A 206 -21.20 4.44 2.43
CA LEU A 206 -20.31 5.62 2.44
C LEU A 206 -19.09 5.49 1.53
N ILE A 207 -18.75 4.26 1.13
CA ILE A 207 -17.61 4.00 0.26
C ILE A 207 -17.97 2.98 -0.82
N THR A 208 -17.21 2.99 -1.91
CA THR A 208 -17.22 1.91 -2.90
C THR A 208 -16.58 0.64 -2.34
N TYR A 209 -16.73 -0.47 -3.05
CA TYR A 209 -16.21 -1.78 -2.66
C TYR A 209 -14.69 -1.73 -2.38
N MET A 210 -14.33 -2.00 -1.13
CA MET A 210 -12.99 -1.83 -0.57
C MET A 210 -11.98 -2.89 -0.98
N ARG A 211 -12.43 -4.03 -1.56
CA ARG A 211 -11.56 -5.10 -2.06
C ARG A 211 -11.29 -4.92 -3.55
N THR A 212 -10.54 -3.87 -3.88
CA THR A 212 -10.17 -3.47 -5.25
C THR A 212 -8.66 -3.33 -5.41
N ASP A 213 -8.15 -3.69 -6.58
CA ASP A 213 -6.81 -3.35 -7.07
C ASP A 213 -6.84 -2.16 -8.07
N GLY A 214 -8.03 -1.70 -8.44
CA GLY A 214 -8.26 -0.57 -9.33
C GLY A 214 -8.06 0.79 -8.65
N VAL A 215 -7.59 1.77 -9.43
CA VAL A 215 -7.48 3.18 -9.05
C VAL A 215 -8.39 4.08 -9.89
N GLN A 216 -9.25 3.47 -10.70
CA GLN A 216 -10.22 4.15 -11.54
C GLN A 216 -11.33 4.74 -10.66
N MET A 217 -11.80 5.92 -11.05
CA MET A 217 -12.97 6.57 -10.45
C MET A 217 -14.03 6.76 -11.53
N SER A 218 -15.31 6.72 -11.13
CA SER A 218 -16.41 7.10 -12.01
C SER A 218 -16.31 8.60 -12.35
N GLN A 219 -16.90 9.00 -13.48
CA GLN A 219 -16.93 10.41 -13.88
C GLN A 219 -17.66 11.27 -12.84
N GLU A 220 -18.70 10.70 -12.21
CA GLU A 220 -19.44 11.30 -11.11
C GLU A 220 -18.55 11.58 -9.91
N ALA A 221 -17.79 10.58 -9.44
CA ALA A 221 -16.86 10.74 -8.31
C ALA A 221 -15.77 11.80 -8.60
N ILE A 222 -15.25 11.85 -9.84
CA ILE A 222 -14.29 12.89 -10.25
C ILE A 222 -14.92 14.28 -10.16
N ASN A 223 -16.15 14.44 -10.66
CA ASN A 223 -16.85 15.73 -10.65
C ASN A 223 -17.18 16.17 -9.22
N ALA A 224 -17.69 15.26 -8.37
CA ALA A 224 -17.97 15.52 -6.97
C ALA A 224 -16.70 15.95 -6.20
N ALA A 225 -15.58 15.24 -6.40
CA ALA A 225 -14.31 15.61 -5.77
C ALA A 225 -13.83 17.00 -6.20
N ARG A 226 -13.95 17.35 -7.49
CA ARG A 226 -13.59 18.69 -7.99
C ARG A 226 -14.47 19.79 -7.39
N GLN A 227 -15.77 19.54 -7.21
CA GLN A 227 -16.69 20.47 -6.58
C GLN A 227 -16.32 20.70 -5.11
N VAL A 228 -16.05 19.63 -4.35
CA VAL A 228 -15.59 19.73 -2.95
C VAL A 228 -14.28 20.52 -2.86
N ILE A 229 -13.30 20.24 -3.74
CA ILE A 229 -12.03 20.98 -3.74
C ILE A 229 -12.26 22.46 -4.01
N LYS A 230 -13.10 22.80 -5.01
CA LYS A 230 -13.43 24.19 -5.33
C LYS A 230 -14.11 24.90 -4.15
N ALA A 231 -15.04 24.23 -3.47
CA ALA A 231 -15.80 24.78 -2.36
C ALA A 231 -14.94 24.99 -1.10
N GLN A 232 -14.07 24.04 -0.76
CA GLN A 232 -13.28 24.08 0.48
C GLN A 232 -11.95 24.80 0.35
N PHE A 233 -11.28 24.69 -0.80
CA PHE A 233 -9.92 25.21 -0.99
C PHE A 233 -9.83 26.32 -2.04
N GLY A 234 -10.87 26.51 -2.85
CA GLY A 234 -10.93 27.54 -3.89
C GLY A 234 -10.47 27.08 -5.28
N GLY A 235 -10.74 27.91 -6.28
CA GLY A 235 -10.53 27.57 -7.70
C GLY A 235 -9.09 27.22 -8.08
N ASN A 236 -8.10 27.82 -7.41
CA ASN A 236 -6.67 27.61 -7.70
C ASN A 236 -6.16 26.21 -7.31
N PHE A 237 -6.90 25.47 -6.47
CA PHE A 237 -6.59 24.08 -6.11
C PHE A 237 -7.30 23.06 -7.03
N VAL A 238 -8.23 23.57 -7.84
CA VAL A 238 -8.76 23.08 -9.11
C VAL A 238 -7.76 22.57 -10.15
N PRO A 239 -7.43 21.28 -10.37
CA PRO A 239 -6.63 20.95 -11.55
C PRO A 239 -7.41 21.32 -12.82
N ASP A 240 -6.79 22.03 -13.77
CA ASP A 240 -7.47 22.47 -15.00
C ASP A 240 -8.09 21.28 -15.74
N GLN A 241 -7.31 20.21 -15.89
CA GLN A 241 -7.75 18.95 -16.47
C GLN A 241 -8.09 17.89 -15.41
N GLN A 242 -9.04 17.03 -15.74
CA GLN A 242 -9.40 15.89 -14.91
C GLN A 242 -8.22 14.92 -14.78
N ARG A 243 -7.93 14.48 -13.55
CA ARG A 243 -6.87 13.50 -13.28
C ARG A 243 -7.44 12.11 -13.38
N ILE A 244 -7.11 11.41 -14.46
CA ILE A 244 -7.50 10.01 -14.68
C ILE A 244 -6.34 9.12 -14.25
N TYR A 245 -6.57 8.30 -13.23
CA TYR A 245 -5.63 7.28 -12.79
C TYR A 245 -5.98 5.94 -13.46
N LYS A 246 -4.98 5.29 -14.03
CA LYS A 246 -5.13 3.96 -14.63
C LYS A 246 -4.14 3.01 -13.97
N THR A 247 -4.60 1.83 -13.58
CA THR A 247 -3.69 0.74 -13.25
C THR A 247 -2.94 0.31 -14.50
N LYS A 248 -1.62 0.11 -14.41
CA LYS A 248 -0.91 -0.65 -15.44
C LYS A 248 -1.49 -2.06 -15.41
N ALA A 249 -2.10 -2.50 -16.51
CA ALA A 249 -2.69 -3.84 -16.64
C ALA A 249 -1.62 -4.92 -16.37
N LYS A 250 -1.50 -5.39 -15.12
CA LYS A 250 -0.54 -6.44 -14.73
C LYS A 250 -1.21 -7.69 -14.14
N THR A 251 -2.54 -7.71 -14.00
CA THR A 251 -3.24 -8.77 -13.24
C THR A 251 -4.04 -9.77 -14.08
N ARG A 252 -4.04 -9.71 -15.43
CA ARG A 252 -4.68 -10.79 -16.24
C ARG A 252 -3.71 -11.86 -16.76
N ARG A 253 -2.38 -11.65 -16.71
CA ARG A 253 -1.37 -12.56 -17.28
C ARG A 253 -0.37 -13.20 -16.29
N ARG A 254 -0.30 -12.73 -15.04
CA ARG A 254 0.80 -13.12 -14.13
C ARG A 254 0.50 -14.31 -13.20
N LEU A 255 -0.78 -14.57 -12.90
CA LEU A 255 -1.18 -15.74 -12.11
C LEU A 255 -0.91 -17.05 -12.86
N ALA A 256 -1.07 -17.08 -14.19
CA ALA A 256 -0.74 -18.25 -15.00
C ALA A 256 0.77 -18.59 -15.03
N LYS A 257 1.66 -17.57 -15.02
CA LYS A 257 3.12 -17.80 -15.07
C LYS A 257 3.73 -18.22 -13.75
N LEU A 258 3.17 -17.81 -12.60
CA LEU A 258 3.68 -18.22 -11.29
C LEU A 258 3.24 -19.64 -10.89
N PHE A 259 2.11 -20.12 -11.42
CA PHE A 259 1.71 -21.51 -11.26
C PHE A 259 2.57 -22.48 -12.09
N ALA A 260 3.04 -22.06 -13.27
CA ALA A 260 3.90 -22.87 -14.13
C ALA A 260 5.37 -23.00 -13.64
N GLN A 261 5.76 -22.31 -12.56
CA GLN A 261 7.10 -22.37 -11.98
C GLN A 261 7.15 -23.08 -10.62
N LEU A 262 6.00 -23.56 -10.12
CA LEU A 262 5.84 -24.23 -8.82
C LEU A 262 5.23 -25.63 -8.94
N ILE A 263 5.15 -26.15 -10.16
CA ILE A 263 4.99 -27.58 -10.50
C ILE A 263 6.31 -27.98 -11.16
#